data_AF-A0A3C0AP00-F1
#
_entry.id   AF-A0A3C0AP00-F1
#
_cell.length_a   1.000
_cell.length_b   1.000
_cell.length_c   1.000
_cell.angle_alpha   90.00
_cell.angle_beta   90.00
_cell.angle_gamma   90.00
#
_symmetry.space_group_name_H-M   'P 1'
#
loop_
_entity.id
_entity.type
_entity.pdbx_description
1 polymer ?
#
loop_
_entity_poly.entity_id
_entity_poly.type
_entity_poly.pdbx_seq_one_letter_code
_entity_poly.pdbx_strand_id
1 'polypeptide(L)'
;AEPPREYLFGGRDRGDETVFHIRTVRDKQYRYLRNKYPERPFLQINRYKEKSYPIIGLLRDLHSRGELTGPPLKLMAETRPEEELYDLEQDPWETNNLADSPAHQQTKQRLASALNTWMEEIDDKGRIPEDPSIPEFWDERAIRVYSENLKNRPEDWFLRDAALGPYKIEKKKDD
;
A
#
# COMPACT_ATOMS: atom_id res chain seq x y z
N ALA A 1 28.37 19.84 0.29
CA ALA A 1 27.16 19.04 0.03
C ALA A 1 27.31 17.72 0.78
N GLU A 2 26.23 17.15 1.32
CA GLU A 2 26.28 15.81 1.91
C GLU A 2 26.63 14.76 0.85
N PRO A 3 27.32 13.67 1.22
CA PRO A 3 27.61 12.58 0.30
C PRO A 3 26.30 11.92 -0.18
N PRO A 4 26.28 11.40 -1.42
CA PRO A 4 25.10 10.73 -1.94
C PRO A 4 24.76 9.49 -1.09
N ARG A 5 23.48 9.31 -0.78
CA ARG A 5 23.00 8.13 -0.04
C ARG A 5 23.05 6.90 -0.94
N GLU A 6 23.62 5.82 -0.43
CA GLU A 6 23.58 4.51 -1.10
C GLU A 6 22.18 3.90 -1.05
N TYR A 7 21.51 4.03 0.10
CA TYR A 7 20.19 3.48 0.35
C TYR A 7 19.19 4.56 0.79
N LEU A 8 17.94 4.37 0.37
CA LEU A 8 16.77 5.08 0.91
C LEU A 8 15.84 4.06 1.55
N PHE A 9 15.53 4.27 2.82
CA PHE A 9 14.66 3.40 3.62
C PHE A 9 13.28 4.04 3.81
N GLY A 10 12.28 3.20 4.02
CA GLY A 10 10.92 3.64 4.31
C GLY A 10 10.09 2.56 4.99
N GLY A 11 8.96 2.95 5.55
CA GLY A 11 8.04 2.03 6.21
C GLY A 11 6.59 2.50 6.16
N ARG A 12 5.68 1.55 6.33
CA ARG A 12 4.26 1.77 6.54
C ARG A 12 3.78 0.87 7.67
N ASP A 13 3.16 1.47 8.67
CA ASP A 13 2.49 0.77 9.76
C ASP A 13 0.97 0.94 9.67
N ARG A 14 0.24 0.61 10.75
CA ARG A 14 -1.21 0.75 10.83
C ARG A 14 -1.66 2.18 10.49
N GLY A 15 -2.70 2.28 9.69
CA GLY A 15 -3.45 3.52 9.45
C GLY A 15 -4.92 3.27 9.75
N ASP A 16 -5.48 4.00 10.70
CA ASP A 16 -6.83 3.77 11.25
C ASP A 16 -7.01 2.31 11.72
N GLU A 17 -8.07 1.63 11.26
CA GLU A 17 -8.33 0.21 11.54
C GLU A 17 -7.44 -0.74 10.72
N THR A 18 -6.76 -0.23 9.70
CA THR A 18 -6.07 -1.07 8.72
C THR A 18 -4.61 -1.29 9.11
N VAL A 19 -4.33 -2.48 9.64
CA VAL A 19 -2.98 -2.85 10.07
C VAL A 19 -2.11 -3.25 8.88
N PHE A 20 -1.01 -2.54 8.72
CA PHE A 20 0.10 -2.89 7.84
C PHE A 20 1.38 -2.95 8.66
N HIS A 21 2.37 -3.67 8.14
CA HIS A 21 3.76 -3.48 8.50
C HIS A 21 4.60 -3.85 7.29
N ILE A 22 4.98 -2.81 6.55
CA ILE A 22 5.80 -2.90 5.34
C ILE A 22 7.07 -2.12 5.62
N ARG A 23 8.21 -2.69 5.24
CA ARG A 23 9.51 -2.03 5.29
C ARG A 23 10.15 -2.13 3.92
N THR A 24 10.80 -1.06 3.49
CA THR A 24 11.38 -0.99 2.15
C THR A 24 12.74 -0.34 2.19
N VAL A 25 13.62 -0.82 1.32
CA VAL A 25 14.88 -0.17 0.98
C VAL A 25 14.99 -0.11 -0.54
N ARG A 26 15.50 0.99 -1.06
CA ARG A 26 15.95 1.06 -2.46
C ARG A 26 17.38 1.58 -2.55
N ASP A 27 18.09 1.07 -3.54
CA ASP A 27 19.29 1.73 -4.07
C ASP A 27 18.92 2.51 -5.34
N LYS A 28 19.89 2.74 -6.22
CA LYS A 28 19.68 3.47 -7.47
C LYS A 28 18.79 2.73 -8.47
N GLN A 29 18.89 1.39 -8.51
CA GLN A 29 18.23 0.57 -9.52
C GLN A 29 17.12 -0.29 -8.90
N TYR A 30 17.34 -0.90 -7.74
CA TYR A 30 16.41 -1.87 -7.19
C TYR A 30 15.69 -1.34 -5.96
N ARG A 31 14.42 -1.71 -5.82
CA ARG A 31 13.66 -1.58 -4.57
C ARG A 31 13.27 -2.94 -4.05
N TYR A 32 13.53 -3.15 -2.77
CA TYR A 32 13.07 -4.30 -2.01
C TYR A 32 12.00 -3.86 -1.00
N LEU A 33 10.96 -4.68 -0.83
CA LEU A 33 9.96 -4.55 0.22
C LEU A 33 9.83 -5.87 0.97
N ARG A 34 9.57 -5.77 2.27
CA ARG A 34 9.16 -6.89 3.12
C ARG A 34 7.81 -6.60 3.73
N ASN A 35 6.87 -7.52 3.55
CA ASN A 35 5.54 -7.50 4.11
C ASN A 35 5.48 -8.47 5.29
N LYS A 36 5.31 -7.95 6.52
CA LYS A 36 5.21 -8.80 7.73
C LYS A 36 3.87 -9.54 7.84
N TYR A 37 2.85 -9.06 7.13
CA TYR A 37 1.51 -9.66 7.09
C TYR A 37 1.14 -10.05 5.65
N PRO A 38 1.80 -11.06 5.05
CA PRO A 38 1.54 -11.48 3.67
C PRO A 38 0.14 -12.05 3.46
N GLU A 39 -0.50 -12.54 4.52
CA GLU A 39 -1.88 -13.05 4.51
C GLU A 39 -2.93 -11.96 4.27
N ARG A 40 -2.53 -10.68 4.30
CA ARG A 40 -3.44 -9.54 4.13
C ARG A 40 -3.35 -8.98 2.70
N PRO A 41 -4.46 -8.59 2.08
CA PRO A 41 -4.49 -8.08 0.70
C PRO A 41 -3.82 -6.70 0.57
N PHE A 42 -3.42 -6.27 -0.63
CA PHE A 42 -2.94 -4.89 -0.86
C PHE A 42 -4.01 -3.85 -0.52
N LEU A 43 -5.22 -4.05 -1.06
CA LEU A 43 -6.40 -3.23 -0.83
C LEU A 43 -7.23 -3.74 0.36
N GLN A 44 -6.60 -3.84 1.53
CA GLN A 44 -7.32 -4.06 2.79
C GLN A 44 -8.43 -3.05 2.99
N ILE A 45 -9.50 -3.48 3.67
CA ILE A 45 -10.60 -2.61 4.05
C ILE A 45 -10.09 -1.48 4.94
N ASN A 46 -10.46 -0.26 4.55
CA ASN A 46 -10.44 0.93 5.37
C ASN A 46 -11.76 1.66 5.08
N ARG A 47 -12.65 1.74 6.05
CA ARG A 47 -14.02 2.20 5.87
C ARG A 47 -14.09 3.67 5.47
N TYR A 48 -13.13 4.49 5.90
CA TYR A 48 -13.00 5.86 5.39
C TYR A 48 -12.73 5.88 3.89
N LYS A 49 -11.76 5.08 3.42
CA LYS A 49 -11.44 4.95 1.99
C LYS A 49 -12.61 4.34 1.21
N GLU A 50 -13.22 3.28 1.72
CA GLU A 50 -14.41 2.67 1.10
C GLU A 50 -15.52 3.71 0.93
N LYS A 51 -15.73 4.57 1.93
CA LYS A 51 -16.74 5.63 1.94
C LYS A 51 -16.39 6.83 1.05
N SER A 52 -15.11 7.11 0.83
CA SER A 52 -14.67 8.40 0.29
C SER A 52 -13.94 8.30 -1.05
N TYR A 53 -13.44 7.13 -1.46
CA TYR A 53 -12.59 6.96 -2.64
C TYR A 53 -13.34 6.15 -3.72
N PRO A 54 -14.03 6.79 -4.67
CA PRO A 54 -14.81 6.14 -5.72
C PRO A 54 -14.04 5.08 -6.51
N ILE A 55 -12.74 5.29 -6.74
CA ILE A 55 -11.88 4.34 -7.46
C ILE A 55 -11.86 2.94 -6.81
N ILE A 56 -12.00 2.84 -5.48
CA ILE A 56 -12.05 1.54 -4.80
C ILE A 56 -13.36 0.82 -5.11
N GLY A 57 -14.48 1.55 -5.14
CA GLY A 57 -15.77 1.01 -5.55
C GLY A 57 -15.73 0.48 -6.98
N LEU A 58 -15.18 1.27 -7.91
CA LEU A 58 -15.03 0.88 -9.31
C LEU A 58 -14.14 -0.36 -9.49
N LEU A 59 -13.00 -0.42 -8.78
CA LEU A 59 -12.11 -1.59 -8.84
C LEU A 59 -12.80 -2.86 -8.32
N ARG A 60 -13.57 -2.77 -7.22
CA ARG A 60 -14.33 -3.91 -6.68
C ARG A 60 -15.42 -4.39 -7.63
N ASP A 61 -16.12 -3.47 -8.30
CA ASP A 61 -17.16 -3.80 -9.29
C ASP A 61 -16.56 -4.44 -10.55
N LEU A 62 -15.49 -3.89 -11.10
CA LEU A 62 -14.79 -4.51 -12.24
C LEU A 62 -14.22 -5.88 -11.87
N HIS A 63 -13.72 -6.04 -10.63
CA HIS A 63 -13.23 -7.33 -10.14
C HIS A 63 -14.34 -8.36 -10.03
N SER A 64 -15.51 -8.00 -9.49
CA SER A 64 -16.65 -8.92 -9.35
C SER A 64 -17.21 -9.38 -10.70
N ARG A 65 -17.05 -8.56 -11.75
CA ARG A 65 -17.40 -8.89 -13.14
C ARG A 65 -16.30 -9.63 -13.91
N GLY A 66 -15.11 -9.83 -13.30
CA GLY A 66 -13.97 -10.48 -13.97
C GLY A 66 -13.33 -9.65 -15.08
N GLU A 67 -13.49 -8.33 -15.05
CA GLU A 67 -13.04 -7.42 -16.11
C GLU A 67 -11.67 -6.79 -15.85
N LEU A 68 -11.11 -6.96 -14.66
CA LEU A 68 -9.76 -6.51 -14.36
C LEU A 68 -8.71 -7.44 -14.97
N THR A 69 -7.65 -6.84 -15.50
CA THR A 69 -6.45 -7.55 -15.97
C THR A 69 -5.20 -6.83 -15.49
N GLY A 70 -4.04 -7.50 -15.54
CA GLY A 70 -2.75 -6.86 -15.25
C GLY A 70 -2.60 -6.33 -13.81
N PRO A 71 -1.91 -5.19 -13.60
CA PRO A 71 -1.66 -4.63 -12.27
C PRO A 71 -2.93 -4.32 -11.45
N PRO A 72 -4.02 -3.75 -12.02
CA PRO A 72 -5.28 -3.59 -11.28
C PRO A 72 -5.84 -4.90 -10.70
N LEU A 73 -5.76 -6.01 -11.44
CA LEU A 73 -6.17 -7.32 -10.92
C LEU A 73 -5.27 -7.78 -9.78
N LYS A 74 -3.94 -7.60 -9.91
CA LYS A 74 -2.98 -7.96 -8.84
C LYS A 74 -3.24 -7.18 -7.54
N LEU A 75 -3.67 -5.91 -7.63
CA LEU A 75 -4.03 -5.11 -6.45
C LEU A 75 -5.26 -5.66 -5.69
N MET A 76 -6.11 -6.43 -6.36
CA MET A 76 -7.30 -7.07 -5.78
C MET A 76 -7.02 -8.44 -5.17
N ALA A 77 -5.78 -8.92 -5.21
CA ALA A 77 -5.39 -10.20 -4.61
C ALA A 77 -5.68 -10.24 -3.11
N GLU A 78 -6.15 -11.39 -2.62
CA GLU A 78 -6.50 -11.61 -1.20
C GLU A 78 -5.27 -11.65 -0.27
N THR A 79 -4.10 -11.92 -0.84
CA THR A 79 -2.81 -11.94 -0.15
C THR A 79 -1.81 -11.09 -0.91
N ARG A 80 -0.63 -10.88 -0.32
CA ARG A 80 0.51 -10.23 -0.97
C ARG A 80 1.78 -11.07 -0.83
N PRO A 81 2.79 -10.85 -1.69
CA PRO A 81 4.08 -11.50 -1.51
C PRO A 81 4.71 -11.10 -0.17
N GLU A 82 5.34 -12.05 0.52
CA GLU A 82 6.11 -11.76 1.74
C GLU A 82 7.30 -10.85 1.44
N GLU A 83 7.95 -11.09 0.31
CA GLU A 83 9.06 -10.29 -0.20
C GLU A 83 8.75 -9.81 -1.61
N GLU A 84 9.15 -8.57 -1.90
CA GLU A 84 9.03 -7.96 -3.22
C GLU A 84 10.37 -7.36 -3.63
N LEU A 85 10.77 -7.55 -4.90
CA LEU A 85 11.95 -6.94 -5.49
C LEU A 85 11.59 -6.40 -6.88
N TYR A 86 11.88 -5.13 -7.13
CA TYR A 86 11.60 -4.47 -8.40
C TYR A 86 12.86 -3.84 -8.97
N ASP A 87 13.10 -4.02 -10.27
CA ASP A 87 14.10 -3.27 -11.03
C ASP A 87 13.46 -1.98 -11.53
N LEU A 88 13.78 -0.85 -10.92
CA LEU A 88 13.18 0.45 -11.23
C LEU A 88 13.65 1.04 -12.57
N GLU A 89 14.73 0.52 -13.16
CA GLU A 89 15.17 0.95 -14.50
C GLU A 89 14.35 0.24 -15.59
N GLN A 90 14.05 -1.04 -15.42
CA GLN A 90 13.28 -1.84 -16.38
C GLN A 90 11.78 -1.82 -16.12
N ASP A 91 11.37 -1.69 -14.87
CA ASP A 91 9.97 -1.68 -14.39
C ASP A 91 9.75 -0.51 -13.41
N PRO A 92 9.70 0.74 -13.92
CA PRO A 92 9.51 1.94 -13.09
C PRO A 92 8.14 1.98 -12.38
N TRP A 93 7.22 1.09 -12.76
CA TRP A 93 5.88 0.98 -12.20
C TRP A 93 5.75 -0.12 -11.15
N GLU A 94 6.82 -0.88 -10.90
CA GLU A 94 6.89 -1.90 -9.85
C GLU A 94 5.77 -2.97 -9.99
N THR A 95 5.56 -3.45 -11.22
CA THR A 95 4.49 -4.39 -11.58
C THR A 95 4.96 -5.84 -11.72
N ASN A 96 6.27 -6.06 -11.82
CA ASN A 96 6.91 -7.35 -12.01
C ASN A 96 7.85 -7.69 -10.83
N ASN A 97 7.33 -8.45 -9.87
CA ASN A 97 8.10 -8.86 -8.70
C ASN A 97 9.17 -9.91 -9.07
N LEU A 98 10.43 -9.60 -8.79
CA LEU A 98 11.63 -10.40 -9.04
C LEU A 98 12.12 -11.16 -7.80
N ALA A 99 11.38 -11.13 -6.67
CA ALA A 99 11.84 -11.69 -5.40
C ALA A 99 12.17 -13.21 -5.46
N ASP A 100 11.47 -13.95 -6.33
CA ASP A 100 11.68 -15.39 -6.55
C ASP A 100 12.60 -15.69 -7.74
N SER A 101 13.07 -14.65 -8.46
CA SER A 101 13.95 -14.83 -9.60
C SER A 101 15.32 -15.36 -9.15
N PRO A 102 15.79 -16.52 -9.67
CA PRO A 102 17.13 -17.03 -9.34
C PRO A 102 18.25 -16.04 -9.67
N ALA A 103 18.12 -15.30 -10.78
CA ALA A 103 19.11 -14.31 -11.22
C ALA A 103 19.27 -13.11 -10.27
N HIS A 104 18.28 -12.82 -9.41
CA HIS A 104 18.24 -11.62 -8.58
C HIS A 104 18.46 -11.89 -7.09
N GLN A 105 18.75 -13.14 -6.70
CA GLN A 105 18.86 -13.52 -5.30
C GLN A 105 19.96 -12.76 -4.55
N GLN A 106 21.11 -12.51 -5.19
CA GLN A 106 22.18 -11.74 -4.56
C GLN A 106 21.76 -10.29 -4.27
N THR A 107 21.05 -9.66 -5.22
CA THR A 107 20.49 -8.31 -5.04
C THR A 107 19.46 -8.29 -3.92
N LYS A 108 18.53 -9.27 -3.90
CA LYS A 108 17.54 -9.41 -2.83
C LYS A 108 18.21 -9.53 -1.46
N GLN A 109 19.18 -10.42 -1.32
CA GLN A 109 19.89 -10.66 -0.05
C GLN A 109 20.65 -9.44 0.44
N ARG A 110 21.33 -8.71 -0.46
CA ARG A 110 22.02 -7.47 -0.13
C ARG A 110 21.05 -6.41 0.42
N LEU A 111 19.95 -6.16 -0.29
CA LEU A 111 18.95 -5.18 0.13
C LEU A 111 18.22 -5.63 1.41
N ALA A 112 17.85 -6.90 1.52
CA ALA A 112 17.25 -7.45 2.73
C ALA A 112 18.17 -7.30 3.96
N SER A 113 19.48 -7.46 3.78
CA SER A 113 20.48 -7.27 4.83
C SER A 113 20.59 -5.79 5.23
N ALA A 114 20.68 -4.88 4.25
CA ALA A 114 20.68 -3.45 4.51
C ALA A 114 19.42 -2.99 5.26
N LEU A 115 18.25 -3.53 4.90
CA LEU A 115 17.00 -3.25 5.60
C LEU A 115 17.03 -3.77 7.05
N ASN A 116 17.58 -4.96 7.29
CA ASN A 116 17.73 -5.52 8.64
C ASN A 116 18.62 -4.63 9.52
N THR A 117 19.80 -4.27 9.02
CA THR A 117 20.74 -3.38 9.73
C THR A 117 20.06 -2.05 10.08
N TRP A 118 19.39 -1.43 9.11
CA TRP A 118 18.69 -0.16 9.36
C TRP A 118 17.59 -0.29 10.42
N MET A 119 16.76 -1.36 10.37
CA MET A 119 15.73 -1.58 11.39
C MET A 119 16.30 -1.78 12.80
N GLU A 120 17.50 -2.37 12.91
CA GLU A 120 18.21 -2.49 14.19
C GLU A 120 18.76 -1.13 14.66
N GLU A 121 19.39 -0.37 13.77
CA GLU A 121 19.96 0.96 14.05
C GLU A 121 18.92 1.95 14.57
N ILE A 122 17.72 1.94 14.00
CA ILE A 122 16.63 2.83 14.43
C ILE A 122 15.80 2.28 15.59
N ASP A 123 16.13 1.08 16.07
CA ASP A 123 15.34 0.33 17.05
C ASP A 123 13.85 0.30 16.64
N ASP A 124 13.58 -0.23 15.43
CA ASP A 124 12.27 -0.15 14.80
C ASP A 124 11.19 -0.79 15.69
N LYS A 125 10.33 0.07 16.25
CA LYS A 125 9.25 -0.31 17.15
C LYS A 125 8.11 -1.04 16.45
N GLY A 126 7.95 -0.88 15.13
CA GLY A 126 6.94 -1.63 14.37
C GLY A 126 7.20 -3.14 14.32
N ARG A 127 8.41 -3.58 14.68
CA ARG A 127 8.72 -5.01 14.87
C ARG A 127 7.89 -5.63 16.00
N ILE A 128 7.48 -4.83 16.98
CA ILE A 128 6.64 -5.23 18.10
C ILE A 128 5.17 -4.96 17.74
N PRO A 129 4.28 -5.97 17.76
CA PRO A 129 2.86 -5.73 17.59
C PRO A 129 2.31 -4.77 18.66
N GLU A 130 1.40 -3.88 18.27
CA GLU A 130 0.62 -3.09 19.21
C GLU A 130 -0.24 -4.00 20.11
N ASP A 131 -0.65 -3.47 21.27
CA ASP A 131 -1.70 -4.12 22.07
C ASP A 131 -2.95 -4.32 21.21
N PRO A 132 -3.53 -5.54 21.14
CA PRO A 132 -4.69 -5.83 20.30
C PRO A 132 -5.91 -4.94 20.53
N SER A 133 -6.06 -4.37 21.74
CA SER A 133 -7.15 -3.43 22.05
C SER A 133 -7.08 -2.13 21.24
N ILE A 134 -5.90 -1.74 20.76
CA ILE A 134 -5.72 -0.54 19.95
C ILE A 134 -6.34 -0.69 18.56
N PRO A 135 -5.95 -1.66 17.71
CA PRO A 135 -6.59 -1.87 16.42
C PRO A 135 -8.08 -2.22 16.57
N GLU A 136 -8.48 -2.95 17.62
CA GLU A 136 -9.89 -3.25 17.92
C GLU A 136 -10.71 -1.97 18.13
N PHE A 137 -10.23 -1.05 18.98
CA PHE A 137 -10.88 0.25 19.20
C PHE A 137 -11.07 1.04 17.90
N TRP A 138 -10.06 1.06 17.02
CA TRP A 138 -10.14 1.77 15.75
C TRP A 138 -11.11 1.10 14.77
N ASP A 139 -11.18 -0.24 14.76
CA ASP A 139 -12.17 -0.98 13.97
C ASP A 139 -13.60 -0.69 14.44
N GLU A 140 -13.87 -0.78 15.76
CA GLU A 140 -15.17 -0.43 16.33
C GLU A 140 -15.58 1.01 16.03
N ARG A 141 -14.64 1.94 16.14
CA ARG A 141 -14.88 3.35 15.79
C ARG A 141 -15.20 3.49 14.31
N ALA A 142 -14.44 2.85 13.43
CA ALA A 142 -14.68 2.91 11.99
C ALA A 142 -16.04 2.30 11.63
N ILE A 143 -16.41 1.18 12.26
CA ILE A 143 -17.75 0.58 12.13
C ILE A 143 -18.82 1.59 12.52
N ARG A 144 -18.73 2.18 13.71
CA ARG A 144 -19.73 3.13 14.21
C ARG A 144 -19.87 4.37 13.32
N VAL A 145 -18.77 4.89 12.79
CA VAL A 145 -18.76 6.14 12.00
C VAL A 145 -19.23 5.92 10.57
N TYR A 146 -18.84 4.81 9.93
CA TYR A 146 -19.01 4.66 8.48
C TYR A 146 -20.09 3.64 8.09
N SER A 147 -20.45 2.69 8.95
CA SER A 147 -21.30 1.55 8.52
C SER A 147 -22.68 1.98 8.03
N GLU A 148 -23.33 2.94 8.70
CA GLU A 148 -24.66 3.40 8.28
C GLU A 148 -24.60 4.10 6.91
N ASN A 149 -23.54 4.86 6.63
CA ASN A 149 -23.35 5.45 5.31
C ASN A 149 -23.08 4.37 4.25
N LEU A 150 -22.19 3.42 4.56
CA LEU A 150 -21.83 2.33 3.65
C LEU A 150 -23.01 1.38 3.35
N LYS A 151 -23.93 1.19 4.29
CA LYS A 151 -25.16 0.39 4.09
C LYS A 151 -26.19 1.10 3.22
N ASN A 152 -26.34 2.41 3.39
CA ASN A 152 -27.40 3.18 2.73
C ASN A 152 -26.98 3.80 1.39
N ARG A 153 -25.72 3.65 0.97
CA ARG A 153 -25.25 4.18 -0.32
C ARG A 153 -25.74 3.32 -1.48
N PRO A 154 -26.05 3.92 -2.65
CA PRO A 154 -26.32 3.17 -3.87
C PRO A 154 -25.13 2.29 -4.28
N GLU A 155 -25.39 1.15 -4.91
CA GLU A 155 -24.33 0.26 -5.41
C GLU A 155 -23.43 0.95 -6.44
N ASP A 156 -24.00 1.82 -7.27
CA ASP A 156 -23.33 2.58 -8.33
C ASP A 156 -22.80 3.95 -7.89
N TRP A 157 -22.72 4.23 -6.59
CA TRP A 157 -22.32 5.56 -6.06
C TRP A 157 -20.99 6.07 -6.66
N PHE A 158 -20.05 5.16 -6.93
CA PHE A 158 -18.73 5.47 -7.48
C PHE A 158 -18.77 5.98 -8.94
N LEU A 159 -19.89 5.82 -9.64
CA LEU A 159 -20.12 6.40 -10.97
C LEU A 159 -20.69 7.82 -10.89
N ARG A 160 -21.34 8.16 -9.76
CA ARG A 160 -22.07 9.43 -9.57
C ARG A 160 -21.22 10.47 -8.86
N ASP A 161 -20.45 10.04 -7.86
CA ASP A 161 -19.39 10.83 -7.24
C ASP A 161 -18.12 10.60 -8.04
N ALA A 162 -17.97 11.30 -9.17
CA ALA A 162 -16.68 11.34 -9.85
C ALA A 162 -15.64 11.77 -8.80
N ALA A 163 -14.61 10.95 -8.60
CA ALA A 163 -13.43 11.33 -7.82
C ALA A 163 -12.77 12.52 -8.54
N LEU A 164 -13.31 13.73 -8.32
CA LEU A 164 -12.96 15.02 -8.90
C LEU A 164 -11.98 14.93 -10.10
N GLY A 165 -12.49 14.57 -11.27
CA GLY A 165 -11.74 14.70 -12.52
C GLY A 165 -12.31 15.85 -13.36
N PRO A 166 -11.51 16.76 -13.95
CA PRO A 166 -10.16 17.20 -13.61
C PRO A 166 -10.21 18.31 -12.54
N TYR A 167 -9.15 18.53 -11.77
CA TYR A 167 -9.02 19.71 -10.93
C TYR A 167 -9.32 20.97 -11.75
N LYS A 168 -10.38 21.73 -11.40
CA LYS A 168 -10.41 23.15 -11.74
C LYS A 168 -9.32 23.80 -10.88
N ILE A 169 -8.12 23.93 -11.44
CA ILE A 169 -7.13 24.86 -10.89
C ILE A 169 -7.78 26.23 -11.02
N GLU A 170 -8.34 26.74 -9.93
CA GLU A 170 -8.68 28.16 -9.86
C GLU A 170 -7.36 28.91 -10.07
N LYS A 171 -7.25 29.67 -11.17
CA LYS A 171 -6.14 30.59 -11.34
C LYS A 171 -6.12 31.48 -10.10
N LYS A 172 -4.99 31.45 -9.37
CA LYS A 172 -4.72 32.41 -8.30
C LYS A 172 -5.09 33.80 -8.84
N LYS A 173 -5.94 34.55 -8.13
CA LYS A 173 -6.10 35.97 -8.43
C LYS A 173 -4.72 36.59 -8.24
N ASP A 174 -4.22 37.23 -9.30
CA ASP A 174 -3.02 38.05 -9.21
C ASP A 174 -3.35 39.21 -8.25
N ASP A 175 -2.68 39.24 -7.11
CA ASP A 175 -2.59 40.41 -6.21
C ASP A 175 -1.33 41.21 -6.58
#